data_AF-A0AAD5VBG8-F1
#
_entry.id   AF-A0AAD5VBG8-F1
#
_cell.length_a   1.000
_cell.length_b   1.000
_cell.length_c   1.000
_cell.angle_alpha   90.00
_cell.angle_beta   90.00
_cell.angle_gamma   90.00
#
_symmetry.space_group_name_H-M   'P 1'
#
loop_
_entity.id
_entity.type
_entity.pdbx_description
1 polymer ?
#
loop_
_entity_poly.entity_id
_entity_poly.type
_entity_poly.pdbx_seq_one_letter_code
_entity_poly.pdbx_strand_id
1 'polypeptide(L)'
;MEALHQATDMTQTIEQETRGPGIVDFISRTFPPFDHRAAIVSPFQKESQRDARFQEEFSAMLLSLMLEFHAWSTARPLHENERTADELEKEINALMATEKEQGMSSTLLRLFVGTPMFPSTHPLSLAAPSSLC
;
A
#
# COMPACT_ATOMS: atom_id res chain seq x y z
N MET A 1 25.53 -86.68 5.19
CA MET A 1 26.77 -86.14 5.77
C MET A 1 27.21 -84.95 4.93
N GLU A 2 26.52 -83.81 5.02
CA GLU A 2 26.79 -82.68 4.13
C GLU A 2 26.38 -81.33 4.75
N ALA A 3 26.31 -81.26 6.08
CA ALA A 3 25.92 -80.07 6.82
C ALA A 3 26.88 -79.74 7.98
N LEU A 4 28.15 -80.16 7.86
CA LEU A 4 29.19 -79.85 8.86
C LEU A 4 30.53 -79.40 8.24
N HIS A 5 30.54 -79.03 6.95
CA HIS A 5 31.71 -78.38 6.31
C HIS A 5 31.46 -76.91 5.99
N GLN A 6 30.27 -76.38 6.29
CA GLN A 6 29.86 -75.03 5.90
C GLN A 6 29.72 -74.07 7.09
N ALA A 7 30.37 -74.39 8.22
CA ALA A 7 30.42 -73.51 9.39
C ALA A 7 31.83 -72.94 9.66
N THR A 8 32.84 -73.32 8.88
CA THR A 8 34.23 -72.89 9.10
C THR A 8 34.69 -71.80 8.13
N ASP A 9 33.84 -71.39 7.17
CA ASP A 9 34.18 -70.41 6.13
C ASP A 9 33.45 -69.06 6.29
N MET A 10 32.77 -68.84 7.42
CA MET A 10 32.08 -67.57 7.71
C MET A 10 32.69 -66.79 8.87
N THR A 11 33.85 -67.22 9.39
CA THR A 11 34.57 -66.55 10.49
C THR A 11 35.95 -66.03 10.07
N GLN A 12 36.17 -65.77 8.77
CA GLN A 12 37.40 -65.13 8.27
C GLN A 12 37.19 -63.82 7.50
N THR A 13 35.96 -63.31 7.39
CA THR A 13 35.66 -62.12 6.57
C THR A 13 35.14 -60.93 7.38
N ILE A 14 35.42 -60.86 8.69
CA ILE A 14 35.02 -59.73 9.56
C ILE A 14 36.22 -59.02 10.22
N GLU A 15 37.46 -59.47 10.01
CA GLU A 15 38.66 -58.79 10.59
C GLU A 15 39.49 -57.95 9.61
N GLN A 16 39.04 -57.74 8.37
CA GLN A 16 39.79 -56.92 7.39
C GLN A 16 39.24 -55.50 7.15
N GLU A 17 38.31 -55.01 7.97
CA GLU A 17 37.69 -53.68 7.76
C GLU A 17 37.94 -52.68 8.89
N THR A 18 39.15 -52.67 9.49
CA THR A 18 39.59 -51.51 10.32
C THR A 18 41.10 -51.25 10.27
N ARG A 19 41.82 -51.69 9.23
CA ARG A 19 43.14 -51.09 8.92
C ARG A 19 42.97 -50.09 7.81
N GLY A 20 42.48 -48.91 8.19
CA GLY A 20 42.75 -47.71 7.40
C GLY A 20 44.25 -47.60 7.11
N PRO A 21 44.65 -46.93 6.01
CA PRO A 21 46.05 -46.72 5.67
C PRO A 21 46.83 -46.31 6.93
N GLY A 22 48.01 -46.88 7.13
CA GLY A 22 48.80 -46.56 8.32
C GLY A 22 48.99 -45.04 8.42
N ILE A 23 49.19 -44.51 9.62
CA ILE A 23 49.44 -43.07 9.83
C ILE A 23 50.55 -42.56 8.88
N VAL A 24 51.56 -43.40 8.64
CA VAL A 24 52.64 -43.13 7.67
C VAL A 24 52.12 -43.03 6.23
N ASP A 25 51.24 -43.94 5.80
CA ASP A 25 50.60 -43.89 4.48
C ASP A 25 49.69 -42.66 4.34
N PHE A 26 49.00 -42.27 5.40
CA PHE A 26 48.15 -41.08 5.41
C PHE A 26 48.97 -39.79 5.31
N ILE A 27 50.07 -39.67 6.06
CA ILE A 27 50.97 -38.51 6.03
C ILE A 27 51.76 -38.44 4.71
N SER A 28 52.04 -39.60 4.10
CA SER A 28 52.73 -39.67 2.81
C SER A 28 51.84 -39.34 1.61
N ARG A 29 50.52 -39.19 1.80
CA ARG A 29 49.61 -38.76 0.74
C ARG A 29 49.89 -37.32 0.37
N THR A 30 50.07 -37.07 -0.92
CA THR A 30 50.10 -35.72 -1.47
C THR A 30 48.68 -35.17 -1.48
N PHE A 31 48.47 -34.02 -0.85
CA PHE A 31 47.19 -33.33 -0.94
C PHE A 31 46.94 -32.86 -2.37
N PRO A 32 45.70 -32.95 -2.88
CA PRO A 32 45.37 -32.36 -4.16
C PRO A 32 45.68 -30.86 -4.12
N PRO A 33 46.19 -30.28 -5.21
CA PRO A 33 46.46 -28.85 -5.27
C PRO A 33 45.15 -28.08 -5.08
N PHE A 34 45.18 -27.09 -4.18
CA PHE A 34 44.04 -26.25 -3.90
C PHE A 34 43.84 -25.21 -5.01
N ASP A 35 42.75 -25.32 -5.76
CA ASP A 35 42.34 -24.29 -6.71
C ASP A 35 41.53 -23.19 -6.00
N HIS A 36 42.26 -22.21 -5.46
CA HIS A 36 41.67 -21.03 -4.83
C HIS A 36 40.75 -20.23 -5.76
N ARG A 37 40.97 -20.28 -7.07
CA ARG A 37 40.17 -19.52 -8.04
C ARG A 37 38.78 -20.13 -8.17
N ALA A 38 38.69 -21.44 -8.31
CA ALA A 38 37.43 -22.15 -8.36
C ALA A 38 36.72 -22.16 -6.99
N ALA A 39 37.46 -22.38 -5.90
CA ALA A 39 36.88 -22.54 -4.58
C ALA A 39 36.45 -21.23 -3.90
N ILE A 40 37.14 -20.11 -4.18
CA ILE A 40 36.94 -18.84 -3.44
C ILE A 40 36.61 -17.69 -4.38
N VAL A 41 37.48 -17.42 -5.36
CA VAL A 41 37.39 -16.18 -6.17
C VAL A 41 36.13 -16.18 -7.04
N SER A 42 35.85 -17.30 -7.72
CA SER A 42 34.75 -17.38 -8.68
C SER A 42 33.37 -17.31 -8.01
N PRO A 43 33.10 -18.01 -6.88
CA PRO A 43 31.87 -17.83 -6.12
C PRO A 43 31.67 -16.39 -5.65
N PHE A 44 32.71 -15.74 -5.11
CA PHE A 44 32.61 -14.37 -4.63
C PHE A 44 32.31 -13.38 -5.77
N GLN A 45 32.94 -13.57 -6.93
CA GLN A 45 32.69 -12.73 -8.09
C GLN A 45 31.27 -12.92 -8.63
N LYS A 46 30.78 -14.16 -8.66
CA LYS A 46 29.40 -14.47 -9.06
C LYS A 46 28.39 -13.82 -8.11
N GLU A 47 28.66 -13.90 -6.81
CA GLU A 47 27.82 -13.28 -5.78
C GLU A 47 27.79 -11.76 -5.92
N SER A 48 28.95 -11.14 -6.10
CA SER A 48 29.05 -9.68 -6.31
C SER A 48 28.27 -9.22 -7.54
N GLN A 49 28.28 -9.99 -8.63
CA GLN A 49 27.50 -9.68 -9.83
C GLN A 49 25.99 -9.85 -9.60
N ARG A 50 25.59 -10.87 -8.82
CA ARG A 50 24.20 -11.09 -8.45
C ARG A 50 23.67 -9.93 -7.62
N ASP A 51 24.45 -9.47 -6.65
CA ASP A 51 24.08 -8.36 -5.78
C ASP A 51 23.93 -7.05 -6.56
N ALA A 52 24.85 -6.76 -7.49
CA ALA A 52 24.74 -5.60 -8.36
C ALA A 52 23.44 -5.61 -9.18
N ARG A 53 23.11 -6.75 -9.80
CA ARG A 53 21.86 -6.91 -10.57
C ARG A 53 20.63 -6.76 -9.69
N PHE A 54 20.65 -7.38 -8.50
CA PHE A 54 19.55 -7.25 -7.56
C PHE A 54 19.33 -5.80 -7.14
N GLN A 55 20.40 -5.05 -6.86
CA GLN A 55 20.30 -3.62 -6.52
C GLN A 55 19.70 -2.80 -7.67
N GLU A 56 20.12 -3.05 -8.91
CA GLU A 56 19.58 -2.39 -10.09
C GLU A 56 18.08 -2.68 -10.27
N GLU A 57 17.69 -3.96 -10.25
CA GLU A 57 16.30 -4.39 -10.40
C GLU A 57 15.42 -3.88 -9.25
N PHE A 58 15.90 -3.97 -8.02
CA PHE A 58 15.17 -3.49 -6.85
C PHE A 58 14.95 -1.97 -6.89
N SER A 59 15.98 -1.22 -7.27
CA SER A 59 15.87 0.24 -7.42
C SER A 59 14.88 0.62 -8.50
N ALA A 60 14.88 -0.08 -9.63
CA ALA A 60 13.93 0.14 -10.71
C ALA A 60 12.48 -0.15 -10.28
N MET A 61 12.24 -1.28 -9.60
CA MET A 61 10.92 -1.64 -9.07
C MET A 61 10.42 -0.59 -8.06
N LEU A 62 11.29 -0.17 -7.14
CA LEU A 62 10.93 0.82 -6.13
C LEU A 62 10.57 2.17 -6.77
N LEU A 63 11.35 2.61 -7.76
CA LEU A 63 11.06 3.85 -8.48
C LEU A 63 9.73 3.78 -9.22
N SER A 64 9.44 2.66 -9.90
CA SER A 64 8.14 2.46 -10.58
C SER A 64 6.99 2.57 -9.59
N LEU A 65 7.07 1.89 -8.45
CA LEU A 65 6.04 1.92 -7.42
C LEU A 65 5.81 3.34 -6.87
N MET A 66 6.88 4.08 -6.59
CA MET A 66 6.78 5.46 -6.12
C MET A 66 6.10 6.36 -7.15
N LEU A 67 6.43 6.22 -8.43
CA LEU A 67 5.85 7.01 -9.51
C LEU A 67 4.36 6.68 -9.71
N GLU A 68 4.00 5.40 -9.71
CA GLU A 68 2.61 4.96 -9.81
C GLU A 68 1.77 5.47 -8.63
N PHE A 69 2.29 5.34 -7.41
CA PHE A 69 1.63 5.84 -6.21
C PHE A 69 1.48 7.37 -6.24
N HIS A 70 2.52 8.10 -6.67
CA HIS A 70 2.45 9.55 -6.83
C HIS A 70 1.39 9.96 -7.86
N ALA A 71 1.38 9.31 -9.03
CA ALA A 71 0.39 9.58 -10.07
C ALA A 71 -1.04 9.33 -9.56
N TRP A 72 -1.26 8.22 -8.86
CA TRP A 72 -2.57 7.88 -8.31
C TRP A 72 -3.01 8.85 -7.20
N SER A 73 -2.11 9.16 -6.26
CA SER A 73 -2.39 10.09 -5.15
C SER A 73 -2.58 11.53 -5.60
N THR A 74 -2.01 11.93 -6.74
CA THR A 74 -2.22 13.27 -7.31
C THR A 74 -3.50 13.34 -8.14
N ALA A 75 -3.82 12.29 -8.91
CA ALA A 75 -5.01 12.27 -9.76
C ALA A 75 -6.31 12.19 -8.94
N ARG A 76 -6.29 11.45 -7.82
CA ARG A 76 -7.49 11.18 -7.04
C ARG A 76 -8.12 12.43 -6.38
N PRO A 77 -7.38 13.28 -5.65
CA PRO A 77 -7.95 14.51 -5.07
C PRO A 77 -8.51 15.46 -6.12
N LEU A 78 -7.86 15.55 -7.29
CA LEU A 78 -8.36 16.36 -8.39
C LEU A 78 -9.73 15.85 -8.87
N HIS A 79 -9.84 14.54 -9.12
CA HIS A 79 -11.09 13.93 -9.56
C HIS A 79 -12.20 14.03 -8.50
N GLU A 80 -11.87 13.80 -7.23
CA GLU A 80 -12.82 13.94 -6.13
C GLU A 80 -13.32 15.39 -5.99
N ASN A 81 -12.42 16.38 -6.10
CA ASN A 81 -12.77 17.80 -6.05
C ASN A 81 -13.65 18.23 -7.24
N GLU A 82 -13.31 17.83 -8.47
CA GLU A 82 -14.14 18.10 -9.66
C GLU A 82 -15.54 17.53 -9.49
N ARG A 83 -15.65 16.28 -9.03
CA ARG A 83 -16.94 15.65 -8.77
C ARG A 83 -17.76 16.39 -7.72
N THR A 84 -17.14 16.78 -6.60
CA THR A 84 -17.83 17.54 -5.55
C THR A 84 -18.26 18.92 -6.04
N ALA A 85 -17.44 19.59 -6.86
CA ALA A 85 -17.80 20.86 -7.48
C ALA A 85 -19.02 20.71 -8.42
N ASP A 86 -19.04 19.68 -9.26
CA ASP A 86 -20.17 19.38 -10.16
C ASP A 86 -21.47 19.07 -9.39
N GLU A 87 -21.35 18.33 -8.28
CA GLU A 87 -22.49 18.02 -7.40
C GLU A 87 -23.04 19.31 -6.75
N LEU A 88 -22.17 20.17 -6.23
CA LEU A 88 -22.54 21.47 -5.67
C LEU A 88 -23.19 22.39 -6.71
N GLU A 89 -22.66 22.45 -7.94
CA GLU A 89 -23.24 23.26 -9.00
C GLU A 89 -24.67 22.81 -9.35
N LYS A 90 -24.91 21.49 -9.39
CA LYS A 90 -26.25 20.94 -9.60
C LYS A 90 -27.21 21.31 -8.48
N GLU A 91 -26.76 21.22 -7.22
CA GLU A 91 -27.56 21.62 -6.07
C GLU A 91 -27.91 23.10 -6.09
N ILE A 92 -26.95 23.98 -6.40
CA ILE A 92 -27.17 25.42 -6.55
C ILE A 92 -28.20 25.69 -7.66
N ASN A 93 -28.05 25.06 -8.82
CA ASN A 93 -28.99 25.22 -9.93
C ASN A 93 -30.40 24.72 -9.56
N ALA A 94 -30.52 23.62 -8.82
CA ALA A 94 -31.79 23.12 -8.33
C ALA A 94 -32.43 24.10 -7.30
N LEU A 95 -31.63 24.67 -6.41
CA LEU A 95 -32.10 25.68 -5.46
C LEU A 95 -32.58 26.95 -6.18
N MET A 96 -31.83 27.45 -7.17
CA MET A 96 -32.26 28.61 -7.96
C MET A 96 -33.56 28.34 -8.73
N ALA A 97 -33.73 27.13 -9.27
CA ALA A 97 -34.97 26.75 -9.97
C ALA A 97 -36.17 26.73 -9.01
N THR A 98 -35.99 26.16 -7.81
CA THR A 98 -37.06 26.12 -6.80
C THR A 98 -37.36 27.52 -6.23
N GLU A 99 -36.37 28.36 -5.98
CA GLU A 99 -36.57 29.76 -5.57
C GLU A 99 -37.33 30.55 -6.63
N LYS A 100 -36.98 30.38 -7.91
CA LYS A 100 -37.70 31.01 -9.03
C LYS A 100 -39.17 30.58 -9.06
N GLU A 101 -39.46 29.30 -8.88
CA GLU A 101 -40.83 28.80 -8.82
C GLU A 101 -41.61 29.38 -7.63
N GLN A 102 -41.00 29.42 -6.44
CA GLN A 102 -41.61 30.00 -5.24
C GLN A 102 -41.85 31.51 -5.38
N GLY A 103 -40.92 32.26 -5.99
CA GLY A 103 -41.07 33.70 -6.26
C GLY A 103 -42.17 34.00 -7.30
N MET A 104 -42.36 33.10 -8.28
CA MET A 104 -43.48 33.19 -9.22
C MET A 104 -44.82 32.85 -8.54
N SER A 105 -44.84 31.86 -7.65
CA SER A 105 -46.02 31.49 -6.86
C SER A 105 -46.43 32.59 -5.87
N SER A 106 -45.48 33.30 -5.26
CA SER A 106 -45.79 34.45 -4.38
C SER A 106 -46.38 35.64 -5.14
N THR A 107 -46.04 35.80 -6.41
CA THR A 107 -46.59 36.87 -7.26
C THR A 107 -48.04 36.57 -7.64
N LEU A 108 -48.36 35.30 -7.95
CA LEU A 108 -49.73 34.85 -8.17
C LEU A 108 -50.58 34.90 -6.88
N LEU A 109 -50.01 34.54 -5.73
CA LEU A 109 -50.69 34.66 -4.43
C LEU A 109 -50.90 36.12 -3.99
N ARG A 110 -50.00 37.05 -4.33
CA ARG A 110 -50.23 38.50 -4.12
C ARG A 110 -51.33 39.08 -5.02
N LEU A 111 -51.55 38.50 -6.19
CA LEU A 111 -52.66 38.90 -7.08
C LEU A 111 -54.01 38.29 -6.65
N PHE A 112 -54.00 37.19 -5.89
CA PHE A 112 -55.23 36.47 -5.50
C PHE A 112 -55.63 36.65 -4.03
N VAL A 113 -54.67 36.83 -3.11
CA VAL A 113 -54.92 37.20 -1.72
C VAL A 113 -54.73 38.70 -1.62
N GLY A 114 -55.83 39.42 -1.74
CA GLY A 114 -55.89 40.86 -1.55
C GLY A 114 -55.11 41.26 -0.29
N THR A 115 -54.19 42.20 -0.46
CA THR A 115 -53.53 42.89 0.65
C THR A 115 -54.57 43.25 1.72
N PRO A 116 -54.52 42.69 2.94
CA PRO A 116 -55.10 43.40 4.06
C PRO A 116 -54.27 44.67 4.20
N MET A 117 -54.89 45.78 3.82
CA MET A 117 -54.45 47.13 4.07
C MET A 117 -54.17 47.22 5.59
N PHE A 118 -52.91 47.11 5.99
CA PHE A 118 -52.52 47.40 7.37
C PHE A 118 -52.81 48.89 7.61
N PRO A 119 -53.70 49.25 8.54
CA PRO A 119 -53.92 50.64 8.85
C PRO A 119 -52.67 51.16 9.55
N SER A 120 -51.93 52.00 8.83
CA SER A 120 -50.96 52.91 9.40
C SER A 120 -51.70 53.89 10.31
N THR A 121 -51.69 53.65 11.61
CA THR A 121 -52.02 54.65 12.62
C THR A 121 -50.79 54.92 13.48
N HIS A 122 -49.97 55.86 13.02
CA HIS A 122 -49.36 56.80 13.96
C HIS A 122 -50.14 58.11 13.88
N PRO A 123 -50.45 58.69 15.04
CA PRO A 123 -49.89 60.01 15.25
C PRO A 123 -49.15 60.12 16.59
N LEU A 124 -48.09 60.91 16.50
CA LEU A 124 -47.31 61.54 17.55
C LEU A 124 -48.18 62.19 18.64
N SER A 125 -47.63 62.22 19.87
CA SER A 125 -47.36 63.44 20.65
C SER A 125 -47.95 63.49 22.07
N LEU A 126 -47.04 63.78 23.02
CA LEU A 126 -47.24 64.44 24.33
C LEU A 126 -48.07 63.66 25.38
N ALA A 127 -47.69 63.53 26.65
CA ALA A 127 -46.75 64.26 27.47
C ALA A 127 -46.35 63.40 28.70
N ALA A 128 -45.14 63.61 29.20
CA ALA A 128 -44.72 63.33 30.59
C ALA A 128 -45.63 64.14 31.58
N PRO A 129 -45.68 63.87 32.91
CA PRO A 129 -44.50 63.67 33.76
C PRO A 129 -44.64 62.75 35.00
N SER A 130 -43.49 62.60 35.68
CA SER A 130 -43.30 62.47 37.14
C SER A 130 -43.78 61.18 37.84
N SER A 131 -42.85 60.41 38.43
CA SER A 131 -42.29 60.65 39.78
C SER A 131 -41.59 59.41 40.34
N LEU A 132 -40.47 59.68 41.01
CA LEU A 132 -39.91 59.03 42.20
C LEU A 132 -40.18 57.54 42.48
N CYS A 133 -39.15 56.70 42.40
CA CYS A 133 -38.34 56.23 43.55
C CYS A 133 -37.16 55.40 43.04
#